data_AF-A0A564UWX3-F1
#
_entry.id   AF-A0A564UWX3-F1
#
_cell.length_a   1.000
_cell.length_b   1.000
_cell.length_c   1.000
_cell.angle_alpha   90.00
_cell.angle_beta   90.00
_cell.angle_gamma   90.00
#
_symmetry.space_group_name_H-M   'P 1'
#
loop_
_entity.id
_entity.type
_entity.pdbx_description
1 polymer ?
#
loop_
_entity_poly.entity_id
_entity_poly.type
_entity_poly.pdbx_seq_one_letter_code
_entity_poly.pdbx_strand_id
1 'polypeptide(L)'
;MVGSAFQPGKAAEAIEKIEDKELAQIAQGEYYFFSAQAERCVETIKDYLDHDDVMLRLSADMLYTFANLTLGDSQAAQHTREDVHQCLTRAWERARADKFMEPFIEYHGLLQGTMEVCIRKKEPEMYKKLVDGVLAFSRGWMKIHNPKTQKAVTDLLTPLEYSIAMLACRDWTNQEIAEHMGMSVNTVKHYVSGILEKLQIDKRDKIKEFVNQ
;
A
#
# COMPACT_ATOMS: atom_id res chain seq x y z
N MET A 1 -7.66 14.30 -15.42
CA MET A 1 -7.63 12.87 -15.80
C MET A 1 -6.35 12.27 -15.24
N VAL A 2 -6.44 11.60 -14.10
CA VAL A 2 -5.35 10.76 -13.58
C VAL A 2 -5.43 9.45 -14.38
N GLY A 3 -4.38 9.12 -15.15
CA GLY A 3 -4.34 7.88 -15.95
C GLY A 3 -4.17 8.02 -17.47
N SER A 4 -3.73 9.17 -18.00
CA SER A 4 -3.33 9.23 -19.42
C SER A 4 -2.04 8.44 -19.65
N ALA A 5 -2.11 7.42 -20.50
CA ALA A 5 -0.94 6.65 -20.88
C ALA A 5 0.04 7.55 -21.67
N PHE A 6 1.28 7.67 -21.20
CA PHE A 6 2.37 8.34 -21.90
C PHE A 6 3.37 7.32 -22.45
N GLN A 7 4.14 7.74 -23.46
CA GLN A 7 5.19 6.87 -24.02
C GLN A 7 6.26 6.56 -22.98
N PRO A 8 6.83 5.34 -22.95
CA PRO A 8 7.95 5.02 -22.07
C PRO A 8 9.09 6.04 -22.19
N GLY A 9 9.59 6.54 -21.05
CA GLY A 9 10.64 7.56 -21.00
C GLY A 9 10.19 9.02 -21.21
N LYS A 10 8.88 9.26 -21.43
CA LYS A 10 8.33 10.61 -21.68
C LYS A 10 7.51 11.20 -20.52
N ALA A 11 7.65 10.63 -19.32
CA ALA A 11 6.88 11.06 -18.15
C ALA A 11 7.10 12.54 -17.80
N ALA A 12 8.35 13.00 -17.76
CA ALA A 12 8.68 14.41 -17.46
C ALA A 12 8.07 15.38 -18.50
N GLU A 13 8.21 15.08 -19.79
CA GLU A 13 7.62 15.87 -20.88
C GLU A 13 6.09 15.86 -20.86
N ALA A 14 5.46 14.81 -20.33
CA ALA A 14 4.01 14.74 -20.19
C ALA A 14 3.52 15.61 -19.02
N ILE A 15 4.28 15.65 -17.91
CA ILE A 15 3.98 16.49 -16.75
C ILE A 15 4.07 17.98 -17.12
N GLU A 16 5.10 18.38 -17.88
CA GLU A 16 5.27 19.77 -18.35
C GLU A 16 4.10 20.27 -19.21
N LYS A 17 3.33 19.35 -19.82
CA LYS A 17 2.18 19.68 -20.68
C LYS A 17 0.86 19.76 -19.91
N ILE A 18 0.86 19.48 -18.61
CA ILE A 18 -0.33 19.61 -17.78
C ILE A 18 -0.55 21.11 -17.52
N GLU A 19 -1.68 21.64 -17.99
CA GLU A 19 -2.03 23.06 -17.83
C GLU A 19 -2.38 23.41 -16.38
N ASP A 20 -3.03 22.49 -15.67
CA ASP A 20 -3.35 22.62 -14.26
C ASP A 20 -2.09 22.43 -13.41
N LYS A 21 -1.63 23.53 -12.79
CA LYS A 21 -0.39 23.56 -12.01
C LYS A 21 -0.43 22.67 -10.78
N GLU A 22 -1.59 22.51 -10.14
CA GLU A 22 -1.71 21.71 -8.93
C GLU A 22 -1.71 20.23 -9.29
N LEU A 23 -2.46 19.88 -10.35
CA LEU A 23 -2.40 18.53 -10.91
C LEU A 23 -0.99 18.17 -11.40
N ALA A 24 -0.28 19.12 -12.01
CA ALA A 24 1.10 18.92 -12.46
C ALA A 24 2.05 18.62 -11.28
N GLN A 25 1.87 19.28 -10.13
CA GLN A 25 2.67 19.00 -8.94
C GLN A 25 2.38 17.61 -8.34
N ILE A 26 1.11 17.20 -8.30
CA ILE A 26 0.76 15.83 -7.89
C ILE A 26 1.39 14.81 -8.84
N ALA A 27 1.26 14.99 -10.16
CA ALA A 27 1.88 14.12 -11.16
C ALA A 27 3.42 14.11 -11.06
N GLN A 28 4.02 15.23 -10.67
CA GLN A 28 5.45 15.33 -10.39
C GLN A 28 5.85 14.53 -9.14
N GLY A 29 5.02 14.55 -8.09
CA GLY A 29 5.16 13.70 -6.92
C GLY A 29 5.07 12.21 -7.27
N GLU A 30 4.08 11.81 -8.05
CA GLU A 30 3.96 10.43 -8.58
C GLU A 30 5.22 10.02 -9.33
N TYR A 31 5.72 10.88 -10.22
CA TYR A 31 6.94 10.61 -10.96
C TYR A 31 8.15 10.40 -10.05
N TYR A 32 8.32 11.23 -9.00
CA TYR A 32 9.40 11.04 -8.04
C TYR A 32 9.26 9.72 -7.28
N PHE A 33 8.05 9.38 -6.83
CA PHE A 33 7.79 8.11 -6.17
C PHE A 33 8.15 6.91 -7.07
N PHE A 34 7.60 6.84 -8.28
CA PHE A 34 7.85 5.74 -9.21
C PHE A 34 9.30 5.70 -9.73
N SER A 35 10.03 6.82 -9.64
CA SER A 35 11.45 6.91 -9.97
C SER A 35 12.37 6.67 -8.76
N ALA A 36 11.85 6.08 -7.68
CA ALA A 36 12.58 5.76 -6.43
C ALA A 36 13.21 6.98 -5.73
N GLN A 37 12.64 8.17 -5.92
CA GLN A 37 13.06 9.42 -5.28
C GLN A 37 12.05 9.83 -4.19
N ALA A 38 11.90 8.97 -3.18
CA ALA A 38 10.87 9.11 -2.16
C ALA A 38 10.97 10.42 -1.35
N GLU A 39 12.18 10.91 -1.04
CA GLU A 39 12.38 12.20 -0.33
C GLU A 39 11.80 13.37 -1.15
N ARG A 40 12.13 13.43 -2.45
CA ARG A 40 11.62 14.46 -3.35
C ARG A 40 10.12 14.36 -3.56
N CYS A 41 9.57 13.14 -3.56
CA CYS A 41 8.12 12.94 -3.59
C CYS A 41 7.50 13.64 -2.38
N VAL A 42 7.92 13.28 -1.17
CA VAL A 42 7.42 13.85 0.10
C VAL A 42 7.51 15.38 0.10
N GLU A 43 8.66 15.94 -0.27
CA GLU A 43 8.85 17.40 -0.33
C GLU A 43 7.89 18.09 -1.30
N THR A 44 7.56 17.44 -2.42
CA THR A 44 6.70 17.99 -3.47
C THR A 44 5.23 17.97 -3.06
N ILE A 45 4.77 16.91 -2.38
CA ILE A 45 3.33 16.72 -2.11
C ILE A 45 2.87 17.17 -0.72
N LYS A 46 3.80 17.51 0.20
CA LYS A 46 3.44 17.85 1.59
C LYS A 46 2.50 19.05 1.71
N ASP A 47 2.60 20.02 0.80
CA ASP A 47 1.78 21.22 0.79
C ASP A 47 0.32 20.91 0.39
N TYR A 48 0.06 19.72 -0.17
CA TYR A 48 -1.26 19.27 -0.59
C TYR A 48 -2.02 18.45 0.47
N LEU A 49 -1.40 18.11 1.61
CA LEU A 49 -2.00 17.25 2.65
C LEU A 49 -3.24 17.88 3.31
N ASP A 50 -3.31 19.21 3.33
CA ASP A 50 -4.45 19.98 3.84
C ASP A 50 -5.17 20.79 2.74
N HIS A 51 -4.95 20.46 1.46
CA HIS A 51 -5.50 21.18 0.31
C HIS A 51 -7.03 21.09 0.22
N ASP A 52 -7.74 22.15 -0.19
CA ASP A 52 -9.21 22.16 -0.24
C ASP A 52 -9.81 21.11 -1.19
N ASP A 53 -9.17 20.89 -2.34
CA ASP A 53 -9.56 19.86 -3.31
C ASP A 53 -9.33 18.44 -2.77
N VAL A 54 -10.41 17.67 -2.68
CA VAL A 54 -10.42 16.31 -2.11
C VAL A 54 -9.53 15.35 -2.90
N MET A 55 -9.50 15.47 -4.22
CA MET A 55 -8.76 14.55 -5.10
C MET A 55 -7.26 14.82 -5.05
N LEU A 56 -6.85 16.09 -5.08
CA LEU A 56 -5.45 16.47 -4.92
C LEU A 56 -4.92 16.06 -3.53
N ARG A 57 -5.72 16.33 -2.50
CA ARG A 57 -5.38 15.98 -1.12
C ARG A 57 -5.28 14.46 -0.91
N LEU A 58 -6.23 13.68 -1.43
CA LEU A 58 -6.18 12.22 -1.35
C LEU A 58 -4.96 11.65 -2.08
N SER A 59 -4.62 12.21 -3.24
CA SER A 59 -3.43 11.82 -4.01
C SER A 59 -2.15 12.11 -3.23
N ALA A 60 -2.07 13.28 -2.60
CA ALA A 60 -0.98 13.66 -1.73
C ALA A 60 -0.87 12.76 -0.49
N ASP A 61 -1.97 12.48 0.20
CA ASP A 61 -2.03 11.58 1.36
C ASP A 61 -1.49 10.18 1.01
N MET A 62 -1.88 9.65 -0.15
CA MET A 62 -1.43 8.34 -0.64
C MET A 62 0.05 8.35 -1.02
N LEU A 63 0.51 9.35 -1.78
CA LEU A 63 1.91 9.49 -2.15
C LEU A 63 2.82 9.70 -0.94
N TYR A 64 2.40 10.55 0.00
CA TYR A 64 3.09 10.75 1.27
C TYR A 64 3.23 9.44 2.03
N THR A 65 2.14 8.67 2.12
CA THR A 65 2.12 7.37 2.79
C THR A 65 3.09 6.39 2.15
N PHE A 66 3.03 6.18 0.83
CA PHE A 66 3.91 5.21 0.17
C PHE A 66 5.37 5.64 0.13
N ALA A 67 5.64 6.92 -0.09
CA ALA A 67 7.00 7.44 -0.09
C ALA A 67 7.64 7.30 1.30
N ASN A 68 6.89 7.63 2.37
CA ASN A 68 7.36 7.43 3.74
C ASN A 68 7.53 5.96 4.14
N LEU A 69 6.68 5.06 3.64
CA LEU A 69 6.90 3.61 3.79
C LEU A 69 8.21 3.15 3.12
N THR A 70 8.59 3.76 2.00
CA THR A 70 9.86 3.46 1.30
C THR A 70 11.07 4.04 2.04
N LEU A 71 10.93 5.21 2.66
CA LEU A 71 11.99 5.85 3.45
C LEU A 71 12.21 5.19 4.83
N GLY A 72 11.16 4.57 5.38
CA GLY A 72 11.15 3.96 6.70
C GLY A 72 12.01 2.70 6.87
N ASP A 73 12.68 2.23 5.82
CA ASP A 73 13.46 0.97 5.84
C ASP A 73 14.86 1.10 6.49
N SER A 74 15.29 2.28 6.96
CA SER A 74 16.66 2.42 7.50
C SER A 74 16.84 2.95 8.93
N GLN A 75 15.95 3.75 9.55
CA GLN A 75 16.07 4.05 11.01
C GLN A 75 14.93 4.89 11.63
N ALA A 76 14.08 5.58 10.85
CA ALA A 76 13.10 6.56 11.36
C ALA A 76 11.67 6.00 11.59
N ALA A 77 11.50 4.67 11.54
CA ALA A 77 10.21 4.02 11.37
C ALA A 77 9.14 4.27 12.45
N GLN A 78 9.43 4.83 13.62
CA GLN A 78 8.41 5.02 14.68
C GLN A 78 7.54 6.26 14.49
N HIS A 79 8.13 7.44 14.26
CA HIS A 79 7.34 8.66 13.97
C HIS A 79 6.62 8.55 12.63
N THR A 80 7.31 8.01 11.62
CA THR A 80 6.72 7.79 10.30
C THR A 80 5.54 6.82 10.34
N ARG A 81 5.54 5.81 11.22
CA ARG A 81 4.41 4.88 11.39
C ARG A 81 3.18 5.55 12.01
N GLU A 82 3.37 6.41 13.00
CA GLU A 82 2.26 7.17 13.60
C GLU A 82 1.66 8.15 12.59
N ASP A 83 2.50 8.87 11.85
CA ASP A 83 2.08 9.80 10.81
C ASP A 83 1.35 9.08 9.65
N VAL A 84 1.90 7.95 9.17
CA VAL A 84 1.26 7.11 8.15
C VAL A 84 -0.09 6.59 8.62
N HIS A 85 -0.19 6.15 9.89
CA HIS A 85 -1.46 5.68 10.44
C HIS A 85 -2.50 6.81 10.49
N GLN A 86 -2.11 8.02 10.87
CA GLN A 86 -2.99 9.18 10.90
C GLN A 86 -3.41 9.62 9.50
N CYS A 87 -2.46 9.73 8.56
CA CYS A 87 -2.75 10.05 7.16
C CYS A 87 -3.70 9.04 6.54
N LEU A 88 -3.42 7.73 6.68
CA LEU A 88 -4.28 6.70 6.13
C LEU A 88 -5.66 6.67 6.79
N THR A 89 -5.75 6.93 8.09
CA THR A 89 -7.04 7.06 8.78
C THR A 89 -7.83 8.25 8.24
N ARG A 90 -7.21 9.41 8.04
CA ARG A 90 -7.86 10.60 7.46
C ARG A 90 -8.29 10.37 6.01
N ALA A 91 -7.39 9.81 5.20
CA ALA A 91 -7.67 9.46 3.80
C ALA A 91 -8.85 8.48 3.72
N TRP A 92 -8.87 7.48 4.59
CA TRP A 92 -9.96 6.51 4.68
C TRP A 92 -11.29 7.14 5.13
N GLU A 93 -11.30 7.93 6.20
CA GLU A 93 -12.50 8.60 6.71
C GLU A 93 -13.16 9.45 5.62
N ARG A 94 -12.34 10.15 4.82
CA ARG A 94 -12.79 10.97 3.70
C ARG A 94 -13.30 10.13 2.54
N ALA A 95 -12.49 9.18 2.06
CA ALA A 95 -12.83 8.34 0.93
C ALA A 95 -14.07 7.46 1.18
N ARG A 96 -14.28 7.04 2.45
CA ARG A 96 -15.49 6.34 2.88
C ARG A 96 -16.75 7.17 2.65
N ALA A 97 -16.73 8.47 2.91
CA ALA A 97 -17.89 9.34 2.73
C ALA A 97 -18.34 9.35 1.26
N ASP A 98 -17.38 9.30 0.34
CA ASP A 98 -17.61 9.31 -1.11
C ASP A 98 -17.72 7.91 -1.74
N LYS A 99 -17.65 6.84 -0.92
CA LYS A 99 -17.62 5.42 -1.33
C LYS A 99 -16.46 5.09 -2.28
N PHE A 100 -15.39 5.86 -2.24
CA PHE A 100 -14.26 5.74 -3.16
C PHE A 100 -13.17 4.84 -2.57
N MET A 101 -13.34 3.53 -2.70
CA MET A 101 -12.47 2.53 -2.05
C MET A 101 -11.39 1.98 -2.99
N GLU A 102 -11.48 2.27 -4.28
CA GLU A 102 -10.64 1.72 -5.34
C GLU A 102 -9.14 1.91 -5.07
N PRO A 103 -8.63 3.10 -4.67
CA PRO A 103 -7.21 3.26 -4.36
C PRO A 103 -6.74 2.34 -3.21
N PHE A 104 -7.56 2.16 -2.18
CA PHE A 104 -7.21 1.29 -1.04
C PHE A 104 -7.24 -0.18 -1.42
N ILE A 105 -8.08 -0.56 -2.38
CA ILE A 105 -8.14 -1.92 -2.94
C ILE A 105 -6.90 -2.19 -3.78
N GLU A 106 -6.58 -1.30 -4.71
CA GLU A 106 -5.48 -1.45 -5.67
C GLU A 106 -4.11 -1.46 -4.97
N TYR A 107 -3.96 -0.61 -3.95
CA TYR A 107 -2.71 -0.49 -3.21
C TYR A 107 -2.68 -1.25 -1.88
N HIS A 108 -3.67 -2.11 -1.60
CA HIS A 108 -3.78 -2.84 -0.33
C HIS A 108 -2.47 -3.56 0.07
N GLY A 109 -1.85 -4.30 -0.86
CA GLY A 109 -0.60 -5.01 -0.61
C GLY A 109 0.59 -4.09 -0.29
N LEU A 110 0.60 -2.87 -0.83
CA LEU A 110 1.63 -1.86 -0.55
C LEU A 110 1.43 -1.16 0.80
N LEU A 111 0.20 -1.17 1.34
CA LEU A 111 -0.11 -0.57 2.62
C LEU A 111 0.33 -1.43 3.82
N GLN A 112 0.91 -2.61 3.59
CA GLN A 112 1.60 -3.43 4.59
C GLN A 112 0.82 -3.64 5.90
N GLY A 113 -0.46 -3.99 5.80
CA GLY A 113 -1.30 -4.23 6.97
C GLY A 113 -1.84 -2.99 7.66
N THR A 114 -1.47 -1.78 7.22
CA THR A 114 -1.89 -0.52 7.89
C THR A 114 -3.41 -0.37 7.86
N MET A 115 -4.07 -0.77 6.75
CA MET A 115 -5.54 -0.79 6.67
C MET A 115 -6.15 -1.72 7.73
N GLU A 116 -5.61 -2.92 7.90
CA GLU A 116 -6.06 -3.91 8.88
C GLU A 116 -5.92 -3.39 10.32
N VAL A 117 -4.94 -2.53 10.58
CA VAL A 117 -4.78 -1.88 11.88
C VAL A 117 -5.82 -0.77 12.05
N CYS A 118 -6.00 0.08 11.04
CA CYS A 118 -6.92 1.22 11.09
C CYS A 118 -8.38 0.80 11.24
N ILE A 119 -8.85 -0.12 10.39
CA ILE A 119 -10.29 -0.27 10.15
C ILE A 119 -10.87 -1.60 10.61
N ARG A 120 -10.08 -2.67 10.71
CA ARG A 120 -10.60 -4.03 11.00
C ARG A 120 -11.43 -4.11 12.28
N LYS A 121 -10.95 -3.46 13.35
CA LYS A 121 -11.63 -3.45 14.66
C LYS A 121 -12.66 -2.31 14.77
N LYS A 122 -12.38 -1.15 14.16
CA LYS A 122 -13.23 0.04 14.27
C LYS A 122 -14.47 -0.05 13.37
N GLU A 123 -14.35 -0.66 12.20
CA GLU A 123 -15.37 -0.70 11.15
C GLU A 123 -15.42 -2.07 10.43
N PRO A 124 -15.93 -3.12 11.08
CA PRO A 124 -15.88 -4.49 10.54
C PRO A 124 -16.64 -4.65 9.22
N GLU A 125 -17.79 -3.99 9.05
CA GLU A 125 -18.58 -4.05 7.81
C GLU A 125 -17.86 -3.41 6.62
N MET A 126 -17.15 -2.29 6.85
CA MET A 126 -16.41 -1.64 5.79
C MET A 126 -15.13 -2.39 5.46
N TYR A 127 -14.45 -2.92 6.49
CA TYR A 127 -13.32 -3.82 6.29
C TYR A 127 -13.70 -5.05 5.46
N LYS A 128 -14.89 -5.63 5.68
CA LYS A 128 -15.40 -6.72 4.85
C LYS A 128 -15.53 -6.32 3.38
N LYS A 129 -16.10 -5.14 3.09
CA LYS A 129 -16.20 -4.62 1.72
C LYS A 129 -14.84 -4.39 1.08
N LEU A 130 -13.87 -3.86 1.82
CA LEU A 130 -12.50 -3.71 1.35
C LEU A 130 -11.90 -5.07 1.00
N VAL A 131 -12.04 -6.07 1.87
CA VAL A 131 -11.56 -7.45 1.65
C VAL A 131 -12.19 -8.06 0.39
N ASP A 132 -13.50 -7.92 0.21
CA ASP A 132 -14.20 -8.43 -0.98
C ASP A 132 -13.66 -7.75 -2.26
N GLY A 133 -13.43 -6.44 -2.21
CA GLY A 133 -12.81 -5.67 -3.30
C GLY A 133 -11.39 -6.13 -3.63
N VAL A 134 -10.53 -6.29 -2.61
CA VAL A 134 -9.15 -6.76 -2.75
C VAL A 134 -9.09 -8.16 -3.35
N LEU A 135 -9.96 -9.08 -2.89
CA LEU A 135 -10.03 -10.43 -3.44
C LEU A 135 -10.47 -10.44 -4.91
N ALA A 136 -11.45 -9.61 -5.28
CA ALA A 136 -11.90 -9.50 -6.66
C ALA A 136 -10.81 -8.91 -7.57
N PHE A 137 -10.19 -7.82 -7.14
CA PHE A 137 -9.11 -7.13 -7.87
C PHE A 137 -7.89 -8.03 -8.03
N SER A 138 -7.36 -8.58 -6.94
CA SER A 138 -6.13 -9.37 -6.92
C SER A 138 -6.21 -10.60 -7.84
N ARG A 139 -7.36 -11.30 -7.89
CA ARG A 139 -7.57 -12.44 -8.80
C ARG A 139 -7.52 -12.01 -10.27
N GLY A 140 -8.10 -10.86 -10.61
CA GLY A 140 -8.04 -10.30 -11.96
C GLY A 140 -6.61 -9.90 -12.33
N TRP A 141 -5.94 -9.18 -11.42
CA TRP A 141 -4.57 -8.72 -11.59
C TRP A 141 -3.58 -9.88 -11.76
N MET A 142 -3.67 -10.94 -10.94
CA MET A 142 -2.78 -12.10 -10.99
C MET A 142 -2.83 -12.84 -12.33
N LYS A 143 -4.01 -12.93 -12.96
CA LYS A 143 -4.16 -13.56 -14.30
C LYS A 143 -3.37 -12.82 -15.39
N ILE A 144 -3.13 -11.52 -15.20
CA ILE A 144 -2.37 -10.67 -16.13
C ILE A 144 -0.91 -10.60 -15.72
N HIS A 145 -0.65 -10.42 -14.43
CA HIS A 145 0.67 -10.22 -13.85
C HIS A 145 1.53 -11.48 -13.93
N ASN A 146 1.06 -12.62 -13.38
CA ASN A 146 1.87 -13.82 -13.21
C ASN A 146 2.45 -14.36 -14.53
N PRO A 147 1.67 -14.46 -15.64
CA PRO A 147 2.23 -14.88 -16.91
C PRO A 147 3.26 -13.91 -17.49
N LYS A 148 3.07 -12.60 -17.30
CA LYS A 148 3.98 -11.56 -17.83
C LYS A 148 5.29 -11.48 -17.07
N THR A 149 5.25 -11.66 -15.75
CA THR A 149 6.43 -11.52 -14.88
C THR A 149 7.09 -12.85 -14.55
N GLN A 150 6.52 -13.97 -15.01
CA GLN A 150 6.94 -15.34 -14.64
C GLN A 150 7.01 -15.55 -13.12
N LYS A 151 6.17 -14.81 -12.37
CA LYS A 151 6.01 -14.94 -10.91
C LYS A 151 4.79 -15.79 -10.58
N ALA A 152 4.74 -16.28 -9.34
CA ALA A 152 3.64 -17.09 -8.82
C ALA A 152 2.97 -16.40 -7.62
N VAL A 153 2.53 -15.14 -7.80
CA VAL A 153 1.78 -14.45 -6.73
C VAL A 153 0.51 -15.26 -6.44
N THR A 154 0.29 -15.55 -5.15
CA THR A 154 -0.72 -16.50 -4.67
C THR A 154 -2.09 -15.87 -4.43
N ASP A 155 -3.16 -16.63 -4.68
CA ASP A 155 -4.53 -16.30 -4.29
C ASP A 155 -5.03 -17.12 -3.09
N LEU A 156 -4.15 -17.90 -2.45
CA LEU A 156 -4.48 -18.79 -1.33
C LEU A 156 -4.59 -18.06 0.02
N LEU A 157 -4.02 -16.86 0.11
CA LEU A 157 -3.98 -16.07 1.34
C LEU A 157 -5.15 -15.09 1.39
N THR A 158 -5.75 -14.94 2.58
CA THR A 158 -6.64 -13.82 2.85
C THR A 158 -5.86 -12.50 2.87
N PRO A 159 -6.50 -11.32 2.69
CA PRO A 159 -5.79 -10.04 2.72
C PRO A 159 -4.95 -9.82 3.99
N LEU A 160 -5.47 -10.22 5.16
CA LEU A 160 -4.71 -10.15 6.41
C LEU A 160 -3.49 -11.08 6.43
N GLU A 161 -3.64 -12.32 5.96
CA GLU A 161 -2.53 -13.26 5.84
C GLU A 161 -1.49 -12.77 4.84
N TYR A 162 -1.93 -12.17 3.74
CA TYR A 162 -1.07 -11.55 2.74
C TYR A 162 -0.28 -10.38 3.34
N SER A 163 -0.93 -9.50 4.11
CA SER A 163 -0.28 -8.41 4.85
C SER A 163 0.79 -8.94 5.82
N ILE A 164 0.49 -10.01 6.57
CA ILE A 164 1.46 -10.67 7.47
C ILE A 164 2.60 -11.30 6.66
N ALA A 165 2.30 -11.94 5.53
CA ALA A 165 3.30 -12.55 4.65
C ALA A 165 4.26 -11.50 4.07
N MET A 166 3.75 -10.34 3.66
CA MET A 166 4.54 -9.20 3.16
C MET A 166 5.52 -8.65 4.20
N LEU A 167 5.08 -8.51 5.46
CA LEU A 167 5.97 -8.11 6.56
C LEU A 167 6.97 -9.23 6.87
N ALA A 168 6.50 -10.48 6.91
CA ALA A 168 7.33 -11.64 7.20
C ALA A 168 8.43 -11.87 6.15
N CYS A 169 8.22 -11.54 4.87
CA CYS A 169 9.25 -11.72 3.86
C CYS A 169 10.31 -10.61 3.83
N ARG A 170 10.13 -9.52 4.60
CA ARG A 170 11.05 -8.37 4.71
C ARG A 170 11.82 -8.33 6.03
N ASP A 171 12.16 -9.51 6.58
CA ASP A 171 12.94 -9.70 7.82
C ASP A 171 12.31 -9.22 9.15
N TRP A 172 11.06 -8.73 9.16
CA TRP A 172 10.38 -8.31 10.39
C TRP A 172 10.17 -9.46 11.39
N THR A 173 10.70 -9.40 12.59
CA THR A 173 10.45 -10.40 13.62
C THR A 173 8.95 -10.54 13.94
N ASN A 174 8.55 -11.70 14.47
CA ASN A 174 7.15 -11.88 14.92
C ASN A 174 6.75 -10.86 16.01
N GLN A 175 7.72 -10.29 16.73
CA GLN A 175 7.51 -9.22 17.69
C GLN A 175 7.15 -7.91 16.98
N GLU A 176 7.93 -7.48 16.00
CA GLU A 176 7.68 -6.26 15.24
C GLU A 176 6.35 -6.33 14.47
N ILE A 177 6.04 -7.49 13.88
CA ILE A 177 4.75 -7.73 13.22
C ILE A 177 3.61 -7.65 14.23
N ALA A 178 3.76 -8.23 15.43
CA ALA A 178 2.73 -8.22 16.46
C ALA A 178 2.44 -6.79 16.95
N GLU A 179 3.49 -6.02 17.20
CA GLU A 179 3.40 -4.60 17.58
C GLU A 179 2.70 -3.79 16.50
N HIS A 180 3.15 -3.90 15.25
CA HIS A 180 2.56 -3.16 14.13
C HIS A 180 1.11 -3.55 13.86
N MET A 181 0.78 -4.84 13.88
CA MET A 181 -0.57 -5.33 13.60
C MET A 181 -1.54 -5.18 14.79
N GLY A 182 -1.05 -4.75 15.97
CA GLY A 182 -1.84 -4.66 17.19
C GLY A 182 -2.37 -6.02 17.66
N MET A 183 -1.52 -7.05 17.59
CA MET A 183 -1.83 -8.46 17.83
C MET A 183 -0.84 -9.07 18.84
N SER A 184 -1.15 -10.24 19.39
CA SER A 184 -0.18 -10.96 20.22
C SER A 184 0.87 -11.69 19.35
N VAL A 185 2.09 -11.84 19.85
CA VAL A 185 3.16 -12.59 19.18
C VAL A 185 2.73 -14.03 18.88
N ASN A 186 1.97 -14.66 19.78
CA ASN A 186 1.46 -16.01 19.58
C ASN A 186 0.47 -16.05 18.41
N THR A 187 -0.41 -15.05 18.30
CA THR A 187 -1.31 -14.93 17.16
C THR A 187 -0.53 -14.80 15.86
N VAL A 188 0.52 -13.97 15.82
CA VAL A 188 1.38 -13.84 14.64
C VAL A 188 2.07 -15.17 14.30
N LYS A 189 2.61 -15.89 15.29
CA LYS A 189 3.18 -17.23 15.07
C LYS A 189 2.19 -18.19 14.42
N HIS A 190 0.94 -18.21 14.90
CA HIS A 190 -0.11 -19.04 14.30
C HIS A 190 -0.40 -18.65 12.85
N TYR A 191 -0.48 -17.35 12.54
CA TYR A 191 -0.65 -16.89 11.16
C TYR A 191 0.53 -17.28 10.28
N VAL A 192 1.77 -17.04 10.72
CA VAL A 192 2.98 -17.40 9.97
C VAL A 192 3.00 -18.91 9.69
N SER A 193 2.76 -19.76 10.70
CA SER A 193 2.67 -21.21 10.48
C SER A 193 1.59 -21.59 9.47
N GLY A 194 0.39 -21.03 9.59
CA GLY A 194 -0.70 -21.30 8.64
C GLY A 194 -0.40 -20.81 7.22
N ILE A 195 0.32 -19.69 7.06
CA ILE A 195 0.79 -19.19 5.76
C ILE A 195 1.78 -20.18 5.14
N LEU A 196 2.77 -20.66 5.90
CA LEU A 196 3.74 -21.64 5.40
C LEU A 196 3.05 -22.93 4.94
N GLU A 197 2.07 -23.41 5.71
CA GLU A 197 1.26 -24.59 5.36
C GLU A 197 0.45 -24.36 4.07
N LYS A 198 -0.27 -23.23 3.96
CA LYS A 198 -1.07 -22.88 2.78
C LYS A 198 -0.22 -22.75 1.51
N LEU A 199 0.98 -22.18 1.64
CA LEU A 199 1.92 -22.01 0.52
C LEU A 199 2.78 -23.25 0.26
N GLN A 200 2.67 -24.29 1.10
CA GLN A 200 3.45 -25.53 1.01
C GLN A 200 4.96 -25.29 1.02
N ILE A 201 5.41 -24.38 1.90
CA ILE A 201 6.82 -24.04 2.09
C ILE A 201 7.27 -24.32 3.53
N ASP A 202 8.54 -24.65 3.68
CA ASP A 202 9.17 -25.03 4.96
C ASP A 202 9.88 -23.86 5.66
N LYS A 203 10.12 -22.76 4.93
CA LYS A 203 10.89 -21.63 5.42
C LYS A 203 10.24 -20.30 5.08
N ARG A 204 10.33 -19.38 6.04
CA ARG A 204 9.77 -18.03 5.98
C ARG A 204 10.37 -17.16 4.87
N ASP A 205 11.65 -17.32 4.58
CA ASP A 205 12.36 -16.59 3.52
C ASP A 205 11.82 -16.87 2.11
N LYS A 206 11.17 -18.02 1.90
CA LYS A 206 10.53 -18.41 0.63
C LYS A 206 9.20 -17.70 0.38
N ILE A 207 8.60 -17.07 1.39
CA ILE A 207 7.34 -16.32 1.23
C ILE A 207 7.44 -15.27 0.11
N LYS A 208 8.63 -14.67 -0.07
CA LYS A 208 8.90 -13.66 -1.11
C LYS A 208 8.65 -14.11 -2.54
N GLU A 209 8.59 -15.42 -2.79
CA GLU A 209 8.31 -16.01 -4.11
C GLU A 209 6.81 -15.96 -4.47
N PHE A 210 5.95 -15.80 -3.45
CA PHE A 210 4.49 -15.89 -3.56
C PHE A 210 3.79 -14.56 -3.33
N VAL A 211 4.53 -13.50 -3.01
CA VAL A 211 4.00 -12.16 -2.77
C VAL A 211 4.66 -11.15 -3.69
N ASN A 212 3.92 -10.09 -4.03
CA ASN A 212 4.43 -9.00 -4.86
C ASN A 212 5.15 -7.97 -3.99
N GLN A 213 6.44 -7.76 -4.24
CA GLN A 213 7.27 -6.77 -3.56
C GLN A 213 7.04 -5.36 -4.11
#